data_AF-A0A2X4UJT9-F1
#
_entry.id   AF-A0A2X4UJT9-F1
#
_cell.length_a   1.000
_cell.length_b   1.000
_cell.length_c   1.000
_cell.angle_alpha   90.00
_cell.angle_beta   90.00
_cell.angle_gamma   90.00
#
_symmetry.space_group_name_H-M   'P 1'
#
loop_
_entity.id
_entity.type
_entity.pdbx_description
1 polymer ?
#
loop_
_entity_poly.entity_id
_entity_poly.type
_entity_poly.pdbx_seq_one_letter_code
_entity_poly.pdbx_strand_id
1 'polypeptide(L)'
;MRRLLTTLVILLVVLVAGMSALVLLVNPNDFRAYMVTKVEQKSGYHLTLEGELRWHIWPQLSILAGRMTLTAPGAKAPVVSADNMRLDVKLLPLLSHQLFVKQVMLKNAVIRLTPESEEQNQPNAPIAPAGETEETLDTPWKFDIDNLRIVDSLLIWQRANNEQINVRDINLVLQQNANRHAQMELSSRVNRDQRDLTFSMAADVDLQQYPRRIAATVTQFNYQLEGADILGGGIKGDGSAQVAYQQTPQQIALSQLILSANDSQFSGSGSVRFGEVPVYAMNLTSTALNLDALSGWQSSSGTQQAVSVTAAPVIANQAEDPQQNLEVLRDFTAQLNLNVDQLTYRGMNIAHLALQADNQRGLLTVHTLSGQLAGGTLRYRVRWMRVAADR
;
A
#
# COMPACT_ATOMS: atom_id res chain seq x y z
N MET A 1 -44.80 -30.20 20.25
CA MET A 1 -43.40 -30.01 20.71
C MET A 1 -42.52 -31.26 20.48
N ARG A 2 -42.87 -32.46 20.98
CA ARG A 2 -42.03 -33.67 20.78
C ARG A 2 -41.68 -34.01 19.33
N ARG A 3 -42.66 -33.96 18.41
CA ARG A 3 -42.42 -34.27 16.98
C ARG A 3 -41.46 -33.31 16.29
N LEU A 4 -41.51 -32.01 16.63
CA LEU A 4 -40.59 -30.99 16.11
C LEU A 4 -39.17 -31.21 16.63
N LEU A 5 -39.02 -31.59 17.91
CA LEU A 5 -37.72 -31.93 18.48
C LEU A 5 -37.11 -33.13 17.76
N THR A 6 -37.90 -34.18 17.50
CA THR A 6 -37.41 -35.40 16.83
C THR A 6 -36.98 -35.13 15.39
N THR A 7 -37.76 -34.35 14.61
CA THR A 7 -37.33 -33.96 13.26
C THR A 7 -36.06 -33.11 13.28
N LEU A 8 -35.90 -32.21 14.25
CA LEU A 8 -34.71 -31.37 14.37
C LEU A 8 -33.47 -32.19 14.73
N VAL A 9 -33.61 -33.20 15.60
CA VAL A 9 -32.53 -34.14 15.92
C VAL A 9 -32.19 -35.03 14.73
N ILE A 10 -33.17 -35.55 13.99
CA ILE A 10 -32.91 -36.34 12.78
C ILE A 10 -32.19 -35.50 11.73
N LEU A 11 -32.62 -34.25 11.50
CA LEU A 11 -31.97 -33.32 10.58
C LEU A 11 -30.51 -33.07 11.00
N LEU A 12 -30.27 -32.84 12.29
CA LEU A 12 -28.92 -32.66 12.84
C LEU A 12 -28.05 -33.90 12.59
N VAL A 13 -28.57 -35.10 12.86
CA VAL A 13 -27.85 -36.36 12.66
C VAL A 13 -27.53 -36.58 11.19
N VAL A 14 -28.48 -36.34 10.28
CA VAL A 14 -28.26 -36.43 8.82
C VAL A 14 -27.19 -35.44 8.38
N LEU A 15 -27.21 -34.22 8.90
CA LEU A 15 -26.22 -33.19 8.58
C LEU A 15 -24.82 -33.59 9.06
N VAL A 16 -24.70 -34.08 10.30
CA VAL A 16 -23.43 -34.58 10.88
C VAL A 16 -22.91 -35.80 10.14
N ALA A 17 -23.79 -36.74 9.77
CA ALA A 17 -23.43 -37.93 8.99
C ALA A 17 -22.97 -37.56 7.58
N GLY A 18 -23.68 -36.66 6.90
CA GLY A 18 -23.30 -36.16 5.57
C GLY A 18 -21.96 -35.42 5.58
N MET A 19 -21.70 -34.57 6.59
CA MET A 19 -20.41 -33.91 6.77
C MET A 19 -19.28 -34.91 7.06
N SER A 20 -19.54 -35.91 7.92
CA SER A 20 -18.56 -36.98 8.20
C SER A 20 -18.21 -37.78 6.95
N ALA A 21 -19.21 -38.13 6.13
CA ALA A 21 -19.01 -38.83 4.87
C ALA A 21 -18.16 -38.02 3.89
N LEU A 22 -18.38 -36.70 3.79
CA LEU A 22 -17.60 -35.82 2.93
C LEU A 22 -16.10 -35.85 3.28
N VAL A 23 -15.76 -35.75 4.58
CA VAL A 23 -14.37 -35.75 5.06
C VAL A 23 -13.68 -37.08 4.79
N LEU A 24 -14.43 -38.19 4.87
CA LEU A 24 -13.89 -39.52 4.63
C LEU A 24 -13.72 -39.83 3.13
N LEU A 25 -14.57 -39.29 2.27
CA LEU A 25 -14.52 -39.53 0.82
C LEU A 25 -13.54 -38.61 0.09
N VAL A 26 -13.33 -37.37 0.56
CA VAL A 26 -12.53 -36.36 -0.15
C VAL A 26 -11.29 -36.02 0.67
N ASN A 27 -10.11 -36.42 0.19
CA ASN A 27 -8.84 -36.06 0.84
C ASN A 27 -8.42 -34.63 0.45
N PRO A 28 -8.21 -33.71 1.40
CA PRO A 28 -7.81 -32.34 1.08
C PRO A 28 -6.41 -32.29 0.42
N ASN A 29 -5.56 -33.29 0.64
CA ASN A 29 -4.21 -33.34 0.06
C ASN A 29 -4.20 -33.58 -1.44
N ASP A 30 -5.28 -34.13 -2.02
CA ASP A 30 -5.41 -34.34 -3.47
C ASP A 30 -5.43 -32.99 -4.22
N PHE A 31 -5.90 -31.92 -3.57
CA PHE A 31 -5.93 -30.57 -4.12
C PHE A 31 -4.57 -29.85 -4.10
N ARG A 32 -3.56 -30.38 -3.38
CA ARG A 32 -2.25 -29.73 -3.27
C ARG A 32 -1.60 -29.55 -4.64
N ALA A 33 -1.44 -30.66 -5.37
CA ALA A 33 -0.82 -30.65 -6.68
C ALA A 33 -1.59 -29.74 -7.64
N TYR A 34 -2.93 -29.80 -7.59
CA TYR A 34 -3.79 -28.92 -8.36
C TYR A 34 -3.51 -27.44 -8.10
N MET A 35 -3.42 -27.00 -6.85
CA MET A 35 -3.14 -25.61 -6.49
C MET A 35 -1.75 -25.17 -6.97
N VAL A 36 -0.72 -25.99 -6.72
CA VAL A 36 0.67 -25.69 -7.13
C VAL A 36 0.75 -25.49 -8.63
N THR A 37 0.26 -26.47 -9.40
CA THR A 37 0.24 -26.39 -10.87
C THR A 37 -0.58 -25.21 -11.36
N LYS A 38 -1.73 -24.92 -10.75
CA LYS A 38 -2.59 -23.81 -11.20
C LYS A 38 -1.97 -22.44 -10.94
N VAL A 39 -1.29 -22.26 -9.82
CA VAL A 39 -0.57 -21.02 -9.50
C VAL A 39 0.62 -20.84 -10.43
N GLU A 40 1.41 -21.88 -10.66
CA GLU A 40 2.57 -21.85 -11.56
C GLU A 40 2.16 -21.54 -13.00
N GLN A 41 1.16 -22.25 -13.55
CA GLN A 41 0.66 -22.02 -14.91
C GLN A 41 0.10 -20.61 -15.15
N LYS A 42 -0.37 -19.94 -14.09
CA LYS A 42 -1.10 -18.67 -14.22
C LYS A 42 -0.29 -17.45 -13.81
N SER A 43 0.62 -17.61 -12.86
CA SER A 43 1.46 -16.52 -12.36
C SER A 43 2.93 -16.68 -12.75
N GLY A 44 3.37 -17.89 -13.09
CA GLY A 44 4.78 -18.23 -13.18
C GLY A 44 5.43 -18.51 -11.82
N TYR A 45 4.78 -18.18 -10.70
CA TYR A 45 5.34 -18.37 -9.36
C TYR A 45 5.21 -19.81 -8.90
N HIS A 46 6.26 -20.30 -8.25
CA HIS A 46 6.24 -21.61 -7.63
C HIS A 46 5.62 -21.53 -6.23
N LEU A 47 4.46 -22.17 -6.07
CA LEU A 47 3.80 -22.33 -4.78
C LEU A 47 4.30 -23.60 -4.09
N THR A 48 4.77 -23.48 -2.86
CA THR A 48 5.09 -24.62 -1.99
C THR A 48 4.18 -24.59 -0.76
N LEU A 49 3.58 -25.74 -0.46
CA LEU A 49 2.70 -25.95 0.71
C LEU A 49 3.34 -27.01 1.61
N GLU A 50 3.81 -26.61 2.79
CA GLU A 50 4.43 -27.49 3.78
C GLU A 50 3.38 -28.15 4.68
N GLY A 51 3.68 -29.37 5.14
CA GLY A 51 2.79 -30.15 6.00
C GLY A 51 1.57 -30.71 5.27
N GLU A 52 0.60 -31.24 6.02
CA GLU A 52 -0.65 -31.80 5.48
C GLU A 52 -1.76 -30.74 5.42
N LEU A 53 -2.57 -30.80 4.36
CA LEU A 53 -3.78 -30.01 4.25
C LEU A 53 -4.87 -30.63 5.14
N ARG A 54 -5.61 -29.80 5.87
CA ARG A 54 -6.67 -30.26 6.79
C ARG A 54 -8.00 -29.63 6.46
N TRP A 55 -9.06 -30.43 6.53
CA TRP A 55 -10.42 -29.89 6.48
C TRP A 55 -10.78 -29.17 7.76
N HIS A 56 -11.55 -28.11 7.61
CA HIS A 56 -12.20 -27.40 8.70
C HIS A 56 -13.59 -26.99 8.24
N ILE A 57 -14.63 -27.36 8.98
CA ILE A 57 -16.00 -27.46 8.43
C ILE A 57 -16.99 -26.50 9.12
N TRP A 58 -16.55 -25.75 10.14
CA TRP A 58 -17.39 -24.82 10.88
C TRP A 58 -16.62 -23.54 11.19
N PRO A 59 -17.17 -22.33 10.96
CA PRO A 59 -18.53 -22.02 10.51
C PRO A 59 -18.76 -22.20 9.00
N GLN A 60 -17.71 -22.36 8.20
CA GLN A 60 -17.78 -22.67 6.77
C GLN A 60 -16.72 -23.72 6.41
N LEU A 61 -16.92 -24.42 5.28
CA LEU A 61 -15.99 -25.42 4.78
C LEU A 61 -14.73 -24.77 4.22
N SER A 62 -13.58 -25.20 4.73
CA SER A 62 -12.29 -24.60 4.46
C SER A 62 -11.17 -25.63 4.45
N ILE A 63 -10.14 -25.35 3.65
CA ILE A 63 -8.87 -26.07 3.67
C ILE A 63 -7.88 -25.21 4.47
N LEU A 64 -7.30 -25.80 5.51
CA LEU A 64 -6.21 -25.21 6.28
C LEU A 64 -4.89 -25.77 5.77
N ALA A 65 -3.97 -24.89 5.40
CA ALA A 65 -2.57 -25.20 5.15
C ALA A 65 -1.70 -24.55 6.21
N GLY A 66 -0.61 -25.22 6.57
CA GLY A 66 0.42 -24.64 7.43
C GLY A 66 1.27 -23.65 6.66
N ARG A 67 2.60 -23.78 6.78
CA ARG A 67 3.53 -22.87 6.12
C ARG A 67 3.40 -22.98 4.60
N MET A 68 3.36 -21.83 3.95
CA MET A 68 3.39 -21.74 2.49
C MET A 68 4.44 -20.75 2.02
N THR A 69 5.00 -20.97 0.84
CA THR A 69 5.88 -20.03 0.16
C THR A 69 5.48 -19.86 -1.29
N LEU A 70 5.59 -18.64 -1.80
CA LEU A 70 5.41 -18.29 -3.19
C LEU A 70 6.72 -17.66 -3.68
N THR A 71 7.38 -18.34 -4.61
CA THR A 71 8.71 -17.96 -5.10
C THR A 71 8.63 -17.56 -6.56
N ALA A 72 9.17 -16.39 -6.89
CA ALA A 72 9.27 -15.92 -8.26
C ALA A 72 10.25 -16.79 -9.07
N PRO A 73 10.07 -16.95 -10.39
CA PRO A 73 11.04 -17.61 -11.26
C PRO A 73 12.47 -17.08 -11.06
N GLY A 74 13.39 -17.98 -10.74
CA GLY A 74 14.82 -17.65 -10.56
C GLY A 74 15.16 -16.84 -9.30
N ALA A 75 14.17 -16.49 -8.46
CA ALA A 75 14.41 -15.77 -7.21
C ALA A 75 15.18 -16.62 -6.19
N LYS A 76 16.04 -15.99 -5.40
CA LYS A 76 16.83 -16.66 -4.34
C LYS A 76 16.01 -16.82 -3.05
N ALA A 77 15.05 -15.94 -2.83
CA ALA A 77 14.17 -15.93 -1.66
C ALA A 77 12.69 -15.88 -2.08
N PRO A 78 11.76 -16.43 -1.26
CA PRO A 78 10.33 -16.35 -1.55
C PRO A 78 9.79 -14.92 -1.43
N VAL A 79 8.94 -14.54 -2.37
CA VAL A 79 8.25 -13.23 -2.40
C VAL A 79 7.19 -13.16 -1.32
N VAL A 80 6.44 -14.25 -1.13
CA VAL A 80 5.45 -14.35 -0.06
C VAL A 80 5.71 -15.62 0.72
N SER A 81 5.77 -15.51 2.03
CA SER A 81 5.71 -16.68 2.93
C SER A 81 4.62 -16.44 3.96
N ALA A 82 3.85 -17.45 4.34
CA ALA A 82 2.84 -17.31 5.39
C ALA A 82 2.86 -18.53 6.31
N ASP A 83 2.63 -18.32 7.61
CA ASP A 83 2.60 -19.43 8.58
C ASP A 83 1.33 -20.28 8.45
N ASN A 84 0.22 -19.63 8.12
CA ASN A 84 -1.06 -20.29 7.98
C ASN A 84 -1.82 -19.69 6.80
N MET A 85 -2.38 -20.57 5.98
CA MET A 85 -3.31 -20.21 4.92
C MET A 85 -4.64 -20.94 5.16
N ARG A 86 -5.74 -20.21 5.01
CA ARG A 86 -7.09 -20.77 5.01
C ARG A 86 -7.77 -20.42 3.70
N LEU A 87 -8.25 -21.46 3.01
CA LEU A 87 -9.02 -21.33 1.79
C LEU A 87 -10.45 -21.72 2.09
N ASP A 88 -11.38 -20.77 2.06
CA ASP A 88 -12.80 -21.09 2.19
C ASP A 88 -13.34 -21.51 0.83
N VAL A 89 -13.98 -22.66 0.77
CA VAL A 89 -14.32 -23.33 -0.48
C VAL A 89 -15.81 -23.66 -0.55
N LYS A 90 -16.36 -23.70 -1.78
CA LYS A 90 -17.76 -24.11 -1.98
C LYS A 90 -17.89 -25.63 -1.85
N LEU A 91 -18.95 -26.10 -1.19
CA LEU A 91 -19.21 -27.53 -1.00
C LEU A 91 -19.58 -28.26 -2.31
N LEU A 92 -20.53 -27.72 -3.07
CA LEU A 92 -21.08 -28.41 -4.26
C LEU A 92 -20.02 -28.76 -5.33
N PRO A 93 -19.08 -27.86 -5.70
CA PRO A 93 -18.04 -28.18 -6.68
C PRO A 93 -17.07 -29.29 -6.23
N LEU A 94 -16.88 -29.48 -4.92
CA LEU A 94 -15.96 -30.48 -4.38
C LEU A 94 -16.45 -31.91 -4.64
N LEU A 95 -17.76 -32.13 -4.71
CA LEU A 95 -18.34 -33.44 -5.10
C LEU A 95 -17.92 -33.85 -6.52
N SER A 96 -17.61 -32.86 -7.37
CA SER A 96 -17.10 -33.04 -8.73
C SER A 96 -15.58 -32.87 -8.82
N HIS A 97 -14.86 -32.91 -7.69
CA HIS A 97 -13.40 -32.72 -7.61
C HIS A 97 -12.91 -31.35 -8.14
N GLN A 98 -13.76 -30.32 -8.09
CA GLN A 98 -13.40 -28.95 -8.49
C GLN A 98 -13.20 -28.07 -7.27
N LEU A 99 -12.06 -27.39 -7.20
CA LEU A 99 -11.75 -26.44 -6.13
C LEU A 99 -12.23 -25.04 -6.53
N PHE A 100 -13.28 -24.54 -5.87
CA PHE A 100 -13.74 -23.16 -6.00
C PHE A 100 -13.45 -22.40 -4.70
N VAL A 101 -12.52 -21.43 -4.75
CA VAL A 101 -12.08 -20.64 -3.60
C VAL A 101 -12.91 -19.36 -3.48
N LYS A 102 -13.68 -19.24 -2.40
CA LYS A 102 -14.47 -18.03 -2.08
C LYS A 102 -13.64 -17.00 -1.32
N GLN A 103 -12.80 -17.45 -0.40
CA GLN A 103 -11.96 -16.57 0.40
C GLN A 103 -10.56 -17.16 0.55
N VAL A 104 -9.56 -16.29 0.44
CA VAL A 104 -8.19 -16.58 0.83
C VAL A 104 -7.88 -15.79 2.08
N MET A 105 -7.46 -16.47 3.15
CA MET A 105 -6.93 -15.85 4.34
C MET A 105 -5.47 -16.26 4.52
N LEU A 106 -4.61 -15.27 4.68
CA LEU A 106 -3.20 -15.44 5.06
C LEU A 106 -2.97 -14.83 6.42
N LYS A 107 -2.34 -15.58 7.32
CA LYS A 107 -1.96 -15.09 8.66
C LYS A 107 -0.44 -15.14 8.81
N ASN A 108 0.11 -14.10 9.41
CA ASN A 108 1.55 -13.91 9.58
C ASN A 108 2.28 -14.01 8.23
N ALA A 109 1.73 -13.39 7.19
CA ALA A 109 2.41 -13.35 5.91
C ALA A 109 3.62 -12.41 5.99
N VAL A 110 4.74 -12.81 5.41
CA VAL A 110 5.89 -11.97 5.15
C VAL A 110 6.00 -11.79 3.64
N ILE A 111 5.73 -10.58 3.20
CA ILE A 111 5.83 -10.15 1.81
C ILE A 111 7.19 -9.47 1.66
N ARG A 112 8.02 -9.96 0.74
CA ARG A 112 9.36 -9.43 0.47
C ARG A 112 9.36 -8.79 -0.91
N LEU A 113 9.68 -7.51 -0.93
CA LEU A 113 9.94 -6.72 -2.13
C LEU A 113 11.39 -6.26 -2.05
N THR A 114 12.29 -7.22 -2.27
CA THR A 114 13.75 -7.10 -2.18
C THR A 114 14.39 -7.65 -3.45
N PRO A 115 15.63 -7.27 -3.81
CA PRO A 115 16.31 -7.79 -5.00
C PRO A 115 16.45 -9.33 -5.02
N GLU A 116 16.46 -9.97 -3.85
CA GLU A 116 16.57 -11.43 -3.71
C GLU A 116 15.26 -12.18 -4.01
N SER A 117 14.13 -11.49 -3.83
CA SER A 117 12.79 -12.01 -4.09
C SER A 117 12.28 -11.67 -5.50
N GLU A 118 12.94 -10.75 -6.20
CA GLU A 118 12.57 -10.39 -7.58
C GLU A 118 12.82 -11.54 -8.55
N GLU A 119 12.03 -11.56 -9.63
CA GLU A 119 12.22 -12.49 -10.75
C GLU A 119 13.59 -12.27 -11.38
N GLN A 120 14.39 -13.34 -11.47
CA GLN A 120 15.69 -13.26 -12.13
C GLN A 120 15.55 -13.75 -13.57
N ASN A 121 15.76 -12.83 -14.51
CA ASN A 121 15.96 -13.21 -15.91
C ASN A 121 17.23 -14.06 -16.00
N GLN A 122 17.10 -15.30 -16.47
CA GLN A 122 18.26 -16.17 -16.67
C GLN A 122 19.18 -15.54 -17.75
N PRO A 123 20.45 -15.21 -17.42
CA PRO A 123 21.41 -14.80 -18.44
C PRO A 123 21.66 -16.02 -19.33
N ASN A 124 21.27 -15.93 -20.61
CA ASN A 124 21.32 -16.98 -21.66
C ASN A 124 20.01 -17.75 -21.96
N ALA A 125 18.85 -17.29 -21.51
CA ALA A 125 17.61 -17.72 -22.19
C ALA A 125 17.67 -17.23 -23.66
N PRO A 126 17.37 -18.08 -24.66
CA PRO A 126 17.32 -17.66 -26.06
C PRO A 126 16.38 -16.46 -26.18
N ILE A 127 16.93 -15.31 -26.55
CA ILE A 127 16.14 -14.13 -26.89
C ILE A 127 15.42 -14.50 -28.19
N ALA A 128 14.13 -14.81 -28.11
CA ALA A 128 13.32 -14.97 -29.31
C ALA A 128 13.44 -13.69 -30.13
N PRO A 129 13.60 -13.76 -31.47
CA PRO A 129 13.61 -12.58 -32.31
C PRO A 129 12.40 -11.71 -31.97
N ALA A 130 12.55 -10.37 -32.06
CA ALA A 130 11.42 -9.44 -32.03
C ALA A 130 10.54 -9.63 -33.28
N GLY A 131 9.93 -10.80 -33.40
CA GLY A 131 8.80 -11.08 -34.25
C GLY A 131 7.57 -10.82 -33.41
N GLU A 132 6.64 -10.08 -34.00
CA GLU A 132 5.29 -9.82 -33.55
C GLU A 132 4.60 -11.13 -33.14
N THR A 133 4.88 -11.55 -31.92
CA THR A 133 4.04 -12.48 -31.19
C THR A 133 3.20 -11.57 -30.32
N GLU A 134 2.25 -10.89 -30.97
CA GLU A 134 0.95 -10.64 -30.38
C GLU A 134 0.31 -12.01 -30.09
N GLU A 135 0.93 -12.79 -29.21
CA GLU A 135 0.20 -13.80 -28.49
C GLU A 135 -0.66 -13.03 -27.51
N THR A 136 -1.87 -12.79 -27.99
CA THR A 136 -3.08 -12.58 -27.22
C THR A 136 -3.04 -13.38 -25.92
N LEU A 137 -2.42 -12.80 -24.89
CA LEU A 137 -2.80 -13.05 -23.49
C LEU A 137 -4.15 -12.37 -23.22
N ASP A 138 -5.12 -12.62 -24.12
CA ASP A 138 -6.55 -12.54 -23.89
C ASP A 138 -7.00 -13.79 -23.12
N THR A 139 -6.21 -14.19 -22.13
CA THR A 139 -6.81 -14.80 -20.95
C THR A 139 -7.04 -13.64 -19.99
N PRO A 140 -8.21 -12.96 -20.04
CA PRO A 140 -8.55 -12.00 -19.01
C PRO A 140 -8.52 -12.76 -17.69
N TRP A 141 -7.49 -12.53 -16.91
CA TRP A 141 -7.44 -12.98 -15.53
C TRP A 141 -8.68 -12.43 -14.85
N LYS A 142 -9.64 -13.33 -14.61
CA LYS A 142 -10.70 -13.07 -13.65
C LYS A 142 -10.04 -13.37 -12.31
N PHE A 143 -9.68 -12.33 -11.56
CA PHE A 143 -9.48 -12.47 -10.14
C PHE A 143 -10.80 -12.96 -9.55
N ASP A 144 -10.96 -14.29 -9.51
CA ASP A 144 -12.17 -14.99 -9.06
C ASP A 144 -12.08 -15.32 -7.57
N ILE A 145 -11.38 -14.47 -6.82
CA ILE A 145 -11.31 -14.51 -5.37
C ILE A 145 -12.28 -13.44 -4.88
N ASP A 146 -13.43 -13.89 -4.38
CA ASP A 146 -14.45 -12.97 -3.86
C ASP A 146 -13.94 -12.23 -2.63
N ASN A 147 -13.09 -12.85 -1.80
CA ASN A 147 -12.62 -12.26 -0.56
C ASN A 147 -11.14 -12.54 -0.31
N LEU A 148 -10.37 -11.52 0.03
CA LEU A 148 -8.99 -11.65 0.48
C LEU A 148 -8.86 -11.07 1.89
N ARG A 149 -8.25 -11.84 2.79
CA ARG A 149 -7.96 -11.42 4.14
C ARG A 149 -6.48 -11.65 4.44
N ILE A 150 -5.80 -10.59 4.87
CA ILE A 150 -4.42 -10.64 5.36
C ILE A 150 -4.46 -10.22 6.83
N VAL A 151 -3.80 -10.98 7.70
CA VAL A 151 -3.83 -10.76 9.16
C VAL A 151 -2.43 -10.77 9.71
N ASP A 152 -2.12 -9.79 10.56
CA ASP A 152 -0.86 -9.67 11.32
C ASP A 152 0.40 -9.88 10.44
N SER A 153 0.41 -9.26 9.26
CA SER A 153 1.44 -9.52 8.26
C SER A 153 2.51 -8.42 8.22
N LEU A 154 3.65 -8.75 7.61
CA LEU A 154 4.83 -7.91 7.47
C LEU A 154 5.15 -7.74 5.98
N LEU A 155 5.37 -6.51 5.55
CA LEU A 155 6.03 -6.20 4.29
C LEU A 155 7.44 -5.71 4.58
N ILE A 156 8.39 -6.33 3.89
CA ILE A 156 9.81 -5.95 3.87
C ILE A 156 10.06 -5.36 2.48
N TRP A 157 10.31 -4.05 2.43
CA TRP A 157 10.62 -3.38 1.19
C TRP A 157 12.06 -2.87 1.21
N GLN A 158 12.82 -3.19 0.17
CA GLN A 158 14.18 -2.71 -0.02
C GLN A 158 14.46 -2.57 -1.51
N ARG A 159 14.85 -1.36 -1.94
CA ARG A 159 15.42 -1.15 -3.27
C ARG A 159 16.94 -1.28 -3.22
N ALA A 160 17.57 -1.66 -4.34
CA ALA A 160 19.02 -1.79 -4.42
C ALA A 160 19.69 -0.50 -3.90
N ASN A 161 20.54 -0.64 -2.89
CA ASN A 161 21.28 0.43 -2.20
C ASN A 161 20.49 1.32 -1.22
N ASN A 162 19.21 1.03 -0.94
CA ASN A 162 18.42 1.77 0.05
C ASN A 162 18.28 1.00 1.38
N GLU A 163 17.99 1.75 2.44
CA GLU A 163 17.57 1.19 3.73
C GLU A 163 16.28 0.39 3.61
N GLN A 164 16.19 -0.69 4.39
CA GLN A 164 15.02 -1.55 4.44
C GLN A 164 13.89 -0.86 5.21
N ILE A 165 12.71 -0.81 4.60
CA ILE A 165 11.48 -0.30 5.22
C ILE A 165 10.60 -1.49 5.60
N ASN A 166 10.24 -1.55 6.88
CA ASN A 166 9.37 -2.58 7.43
C ASN A 166 7.99 -2.01 7.72
N VAL A 167 6.97 -2.62 7.11
CA VAL A 167 5.57 -2.29 7.29
C VAL A 167 4.92 -3.45 8.03
N ARG A 168 4.59 -3.25 9.30
CA ARG A 168 4.15 -4.28 10.24
C ARG A 168 2.64 -4.22 10.46
N ASP A 169 2.13 -5.24 11.14
CA ASP A 169 0.73 -5.30 11.59
C ASP A 169 -0.27 -5.09 10.43
N ILE A 170 0.10 -5.56 9.22
CA ILE A 170 -0.73 -5.42 8.03
C ILE A 170 -1.96 -6.29 8.20
N ASN A 171 -3.10 -5.61 8.28
CA ASN A 171 -4.41 -6.21 8.27
C ASN A 171 -5.17 -5.66 7.07
N LEU A 172 -5.54 -6.54 6.14
CA LEU A 172 -6.28 -6.21 4.93
C LEU A 172 -7.54 -7.06 4.86
N VAL A 173 -8.67 -6.44 4.57
CA VAL A 173 -9.91 -7.10 4.17
C VAL A 173 -10.31 -6.54 2.83
N LEU A 174 -10.45 -7.40 1.83
CA LEU A 174 -10.95 -7.05 0.50
C LEU A 174 -12.15 -7.94 0.20
N GLN A 175 -13.31 -7.34 -0.06
CA GLN A 175 -14.57 -8.04 -0.36
C GLN A 175 -15.09 -7.60 -1.72
N GLN A 176 -14.95 -8.45 -2.72
CA GLN A 176 -15.40 -8.24 -4.09
C GLN A 176 -16.81 -8.80 -4.30
N ASN A 177 -17.63 -8.05 -5.04
CA ASN A 177 -18.96 -8.49 -5.47
C ASN A 177 -18.95 -9.05 -6.91
N ALA A 178 -20.10 -9.56 -7.36
CA ALA A 178 -20.24 -10.13 -8.71
C ALA A 178 -19.95 -9.15 -9.86
N ASN A 179 -20.02 -7.83 -9.60
CA ASN A 179 -19.79 -6.77 -10.58
C ASN A 179 -18.34 -6.25 -10.56
N ARG A 180 -17.42 -6.94 -9.85
CA ARG A 180 -16.01 -6.54 -9.68
C ARG A 180 -15.82 -5.18 -9.02
N HIS A 181 -16.77 -4.77 -8.17
CA HIS A 181 -16.48 -3.74 -7.19
C HIS A 181 -16.05 -4.42 -5.89
N ALA A 182 -15.02 -3.90 -5.26
CA ALA A 182 -14.48 -4.43 -4.02
C ALA A 182 -14.46 -3.36 -2.93
N GLN A 183 -14.83 -3.74 -1.72
CA GLN A 183 -14.62 -2.92 -0.52
C GLN A 183 -13.30 -3.34 0.12
N MET A 184 -12.44 -2.37 0.39
CA MET A 184 -11.12 -2.56 0.97
C MET A 184 -11.03 -1.85 2.32
N GLU A 185 -10.58 -2.58 3.34
CA GLU A 185 -10.15 -2.04 4.62
C GLU A 185 -8.71 -2.47 4.87
N LEU A 186 -7.82 -1.52 5.13
CA LEU A 186 -6.40 -1.73 5.38
C LEU A 186 -5.99 -0.99 6.64
N SER A 187 -5.23 -1.63 7.52
CA SER A 187 -4.52 -0.96 8.61
C SER A 187 -3.11 -1.51 8.76
N SER A 188 -2.17 -0.65 9.14
CA SER A 188 -0.78 -1.05 9.34
C SER A 188 0.00 -0.02 10.16
N ARG A 189 1.22 -0.39 10.56
CA ARG A 189 2.20 0.47 11.21
C ARG A 189 3.53 0.41 10.45
N VAL A 190 4.13 1.56 10.20
CA VAL A 190 5.49 1.70 9.69
C VAL A 190 6.36 2.27 10.81
N ASN A 191 7.48 1.64 11.09
CA ASN A 191 8.47 2.16 12.03
C ASN A 191 9.76 2.46 11.27
N ARG A 192 10.26 3.68 11.40
CA ARG A 192 11.55 4.11 10.83
C ARG A 192 12.14 5.23 11.69
N ASP A 193 13.43 5.17 11.99
CA ASP A 193 14.17 6.25 12.67
C ASP A 193 13.53 6.71 13.99
N GLN A 194 13.02 5.75 14.79
CA GLN A 194 12.27 6.01 16.02
C GLN A 194 10.98 6.81 15.83
N ARG A 195 10.44 6.79 14.61
CA ARG A 195 9.13 7.34 14.26
C ARG A 195 8.19 6.19 13.92
N ASP A 196 7.01 6.23 14.52
CA ASP A 196 5.92 5.31 14.29
C ASP A 196 4.81 6.02 13.51
N LEU A 197 4.54 5.52 12.30
CA LEU A 197 3.39 5.89 11.49
C LEU A 197 2.36 4.77 11.56
N THR A 198 1.26 5.00 12.26
CA THR A 198 0.08 4.13 12.17
C THR A 198 -0.91 4.72 11.19
N PHE A 199 -1.52 3.88 10.35
CA PHE A 199 -2.57 4.32 9.43
C PHE A 199 -3.66 3.27 9.24
N SER A 200 -4.85 3.75 8.90
CA SER A 200 -5.98 2.95 8.44
C SER A 200 -6.63 3.58 7.21
N MET A 201 -7.17 2.74 6.33
CA MET A 201 -7.77 3.14 5.07
C MET A 201 -9.02 2.30 4.78
N ALA A 202 -10.11 2.93 4.40
CA ALA A 202 -11.27 2.31 3.81
C ALA A 202 -11.48 2.85 2.38
N ALA A 203 -11.73 1.97 1.42
CA ALA A 203 -11.92 2.37 0.04
C ALA A 203 -12.89 1.45 -0.73
N ASP A 204 -13.66 2.04 -1.63
CA ASP A 204 -14.41 1.33 -2.66
C ASP A 204 -13.58 1.27 -3.94
N VAL A 205 -13.25 0.07 -4.40
CA VAL A 205 -12.34 -0.21 -5.52
C VAL A 205 -13.14 -0.76 -6.71
N ASP A 206 -13.00 -0.13 -7.87
CA ASP A 206 -13.50 -0.62 -9.15
C ASP A 206 -12.40 -1.41 -9.89
N LEU A 207 -12.66 -2.71 -10.05
CA LEU A 207 -11.79 -3.69 -10.71
C LEU A 207 -12.38 -4.19 -12.05
N GLN A 208 -13.37 -3.50 -12.63
CA GLN A 208 -13.99 -3.94 -13.88
C GLN A 208 -12.98 -4.00 -15.04
N GLN A 209 -12.06 -3.04 -15.08
CA GLN A 209 -11.04 -2.90 -16.12
C GLN A 209 -9.67 -3.46 -15.71
N TYR A 210 -9.61 -4.19 -14.61
CA TYR A 210 -8.39 -4.83 -14.15
C TYR A 210 -7.87 -5.84 -15.20
N PRO A 211 -6.55 -5.90 -15.49
CA PRO A 211 -5.45 -5.18 -14.84
C PRO A 211 -5.10 -3.81 -15.45
N ARG A 212 -5.75 -3.41 -16.55
CA ARG A 212 -5.37 -2.20 -17.31
C ARG A 212 -5.63 -0.91 -16.54
N ARG A 213 -6.73 -0.87 -15.77
CA ARG A 213 -7.12 0.26 -14.93
C ARG A 213 -7.72 -0.22 -13.62
N ILE A 214 -7.37 0.47 -12.54
CA ILE A 214 -7.99 0.33 -11.22
C ILE A 214 -8.42 1.73 -10.80
N ALA A 215 -9.66 1.89 -10.39
CA ALA A 215 -10.12 3.13 -9.75
C ALA A 215 -10.52 2.82 -8.32
N ALA A 216 -10.26 3.74 -7.39
CA ALA A 216 -10.62 3.59 -6.00
C ALA A 216 -11.12 4.92 -5.44
N THR A 217 -12.19 4.88 -4.66
CA THR A 217 -12.64 6.00 -3.84
C THR A 217 -12.25 5.69 -2.40
N VAL A 218 -11.20 6.34 -1.91
CA VAL A 218 -10.78 6.29 -0.51
C VAL A 218 -11.76 7.15 0.27
N THR A 219 -12.65 6.50 1.02
CA THR A 219 -13.71 7.15 1.80
C THR A 219 -13.19 7.63 3.13
N GLN A 220 -12.23 6.92 3.71
CA GLN A 220 -11.58 7.26 4.96
C GLN A 220 -10.11 6.87 4.89
N PHE A 221 -9.23 7.79 5.21
CA PHE A 221 -7.83 7.56 5.53
C PHE A 221 -7.59 8.20 6.89
N ASN A 222 -7.00 7.51 7.84
CA ASN A 222 -6.56 8.08 9.10
C ASN A 222 -5.09 7.73 9.30
N TYR A 223 -4.33 8.68 9.84
CA TYR A 223 -2.94 8.45 10.16
C TYR A 223 -2.51 9.20 11.40
N GLN A 224 -1.48 8.67 12.04
CA GLN A 224 -0.82 9.27 13.19
C GLN A 224 0.65 8.94 13.11
N LEU A 225 1.48 9.98 13.09
CA LEU A 225 2.92 9.93 13.07
C LEU A 225 3.45 10.51 14.38
N GLU A 226 4.18 9.70 15.13
CA GLU A 226 4.77 10.06 16.43
C GLU A 226 6.20 9.58 16.50
N GLY A 227 7.00 10.13 17.42
CA GLY A 227 8.35 9.65 17.69
C GLY A 227 9.39 10.75 17.74
N ALA A 228 10.65 10.39 17.46
CA ALA A 228 11.78 11.31 17.58
C ALA A 228 11.65 12.51 16.62
N ASP A 229 12.03 13.69 17.11
CA ASP A 229 11.98 14.99 16.42
C ASP A 229 10.59 15.43 15.94
N ILE A 230 9.53 14.87 16.52
CA ILE A 230 8.15 15.31 16.33
C ILE A 230 7.63 15.84 17.68
N LEU A 231 6.84 16.93 17.68
CA LEU A 231 6.27 17.49 18.92
C LEU A 231 5.51 16.45 19.73
N GLY A 232 5.37 16.71 21.04
CA GLY A 232 4.69 15.84 22.03
C GLY A 232 3.19 15.56 21.81
N GLY A 233 2.66 15.74 20.60
CA GLY A 233 1.32 15.31 20.19
C GLY A 233 1.26 14.65 18.81
N GLY A 234 2.41 14.43 18.16
CA GLY A 234 2.48 13.84 16.82
C GLY A 234 1.92 14.71 15.70
N ILE A 235 1.91 14.15 14.50
CA ILE A 235 1.12 14.64 13.37
C ILE A 235 0.02 13.63 13.15
N LYS A 236 -1.23 14.03 13.36
CA LYS A 236 -2.39 13.20 13.08
C LYS A 236 -3.27 13.86 12.03
N GLY A 237 -3.98 13.03 11.28
CA GLY A 237 -4.85 13.53 10.25
C GLY A 237 -5.79 12.47 9.72
N ASP A 238 -6.70 12.96 8.90
CA ASP A 238 -7.69 12.18 8.19
C ASP A 238 -7.81 12.68 6.75
N GLY A 239 -8.34 11.87 5.86
CA GLY A 239 -8.49 12.27 4.48
C GLY A 239 -9.35 11.36 3.64
N SER A 240 -9.59 11.82 2.43
CA SER A 240 -10.29 11.10 1.38
C SER A 240 -9.72 11.50 0.03
N ALA A 241 -9.86 10.62 -0.95
CA ALA A 241 -9.35 10.86 -2.29
C ALA A 241 -9.97 9.89 -3.30
N GLN A 242 -10.02 10.30 -4.56
CA GLN A 242 -10.20 9.39 -5.68
C GLN A 242 -8.84 9.07 -6.29
N VAL A 243 -8.54 7.79 -6.42
CA VAL A 243 -7.27 7.28 -6.95
C VAL A 243 -7.56 6.50 -8.22
N ALA A 244 -6.81 6.75 -9.28
CA ALA A 244 -6.87 5.98 -10.52
C ALA A 244 -5.47 5.52 -10.90
N TYR A 245 -5.29 4.21 -11.05
CA TYR A 245 -4.11 3.59 -11.59
C TYR A 245 -4.35 3.16 -13.04
N GLN A 246 -3.39 3.44 -13.91
CA GLN A 246 -3.37 3.00 -15.30
C GLN A 246 -2.04 2.30 -15.58
N GLN A 247 -2.09 1.15 -16.26
CA GLN A 247 -0.91 0.34 -16.54
C GLN A 247 -0.06 0.91 -17.69
N THR A 248 -0.70 1.48 -18.72
CA THR A 248 -0.02 1.96 -19.93
C THR A 248 -0.53 3.35 -20.33
N PRO A 249 0.30 4.41 -20.20
CA PRO A 249 1.56 4.45 -19.45
C PRO A 249 1.31 4.20 -17.96
N GLN A 250 2.32 3.70 -17.23
CA GLN A 250 2.18 3.43 -15.81
C GLN A 250 2.03 4.76 -15.06
N GLN A 251 0.83 5.02 -14.55
CA GLN A 251 0.47 6.30 -13.92
C GLN A 251 -0.49 6.08 -12.76
N ILE A 252 -0.29 6.86 -11.69
CA ILE A 252 -1.28 7.05 -10.64
C ILE A 252 -1.75 8.50 -10.70
N ALA A 253 -3.06 8.70 -10.74
CA ALA A 253 -3.70 10.00 -10.63
C ALA A 253 -4.55 10.03 -9.36
N LEU A 254 -4.53 11.18 -8.69
CA LEU A 254 -5.29 11.45 -7.48
C LEU A 254 -6.11 12.72 -7.69
N SER A 255 -7.40 12.64 -7.42
CA SER A 255 -8.35 13.76 -7.56
C SER A 255 -9.25 13.86 -6.34
N GLN A 256 -9.83 15.04 -6.12
CA GLN A 256 -10.67 15.30 -4.96
C GLN A 256 -9.96 14.96 -3.65
N LEU A 257 -8.65 15.25 -3.58
CA LEU A 257 -7.89 15.08 -2.35
C LEU A 257 -8.48 16.00 -1.29
N ILE A 258 -8.72 15.44 -0.12
CA ILE A 258 -8.88 16.19 1.13
C ILE A 258 -7.98 15.48 2.14
N LEU A 259 -7.10 16.24 2.80
CA LEU A 259 -6.20 15.70 3.81
C LEU A 259 -6.05 16.73 4.93
N SER A 260 -6.32 16.34 6.16
CA SER A 260 -6.01 17.11 7.36
C SER A 260 -4.66 16.69 7.92
N ALA A 261 -3.99 17.62 8.60
CA ALA A 261 -2.78 17.38 9.37
C ALA A 261 -2.77 18.35 10.55
N ASN A 262 -3.12 17.86 11.74
CA ASN A 262 -3.35 18.66 12.94
C ASN A 262 -4.40 19.77 12.69
N ASP A 263 -3.98 21.03 12.71
CA ASP A 263 -4.77 22.23 12.46
C ASP A 263 -4.69 22.72 11.00
N SER A 264 -4.04 21.94 10.13
CA SER A 264 -3.89 22.23 8.70
C SER A 264 -4.83 21.36 7.86
N GLN A 265 -5.30 21.90 6.73
CA GLN A 265 -6.08 21.14 5.74
C GLN A 265 -5.60 21.44 4.33
N PHE A 266 -5.50 20.39 3.52
CA PHE A 266 -5.13 20.44 2.12
C PHE A 266 -6.27 19.85 1.28
N SER A 267 -6.49 20.46 0.13
CA SER A 267 -7.34 19.90 -0.91
C SER A 267 -6.68 20.03 -2.27
N GLY A 268 -7.07 19.18 -3.23
CA GLY A 268 -6.57 19.30 -4.59
C GLY A 268 -6.44 18.00 -5.38
N SER A 269 -5.38 17.92 -6.17
CA SER A 269 -5.10 16.80 -7.05
C SER A 269 -3.60 16.59 -7.23
N GLY A 270 -3.24 15.38 -7.67
CA GLY A 270 -1.87 15.07 -8.02
C GLY A 270 -1.78 13.92 -9.01
N SER A 271 -0.62 13.74 -9.61
CA SER A 271 -0.33 12.58 -10.42
C SER A 271 1.16 12.24 -10.37
N VAL A 272 1.44 10.96 -10.57
CA VAL A 272 2.79 10.44 -10.80
C VAL A 272 2.74 9.54 -12.02
N ARG A 273 3.62 9.83 -12.99
CA ARG A 273 3.87 8.95 -14.13
C ARG A 273 5.23 8.29 -13.94
N PHE A 274 5.22 6.97 -13.90
CA PHE A 274 6.41 6.16 -13.71
C PHE A 274 7.17 6.01 -15.05
N GLY A 275 8.48 5.80 -14.94
CA GLY A 275 9.44 5.70 -16.04
C GLY A 275 10.87 5.73 -15.48
N GLU A 276 11.89 5.85 -16.33
CA GLU A 276 13.30 6.00 -15.87
C GLU A 276 13.47 7.19 -14.91
N VAL A 277 12.76 8.29 -15.20
CA VAL A 277 12.65 9.45 -14.31
C VAL A 277 11.16 9.70 -14.06
N PRO A 278 10.65 9.50 -12.84
CA PRO A 278 9.25 9.75 -12.52
C PRO A 278 8.91 11.23 -12.65
N VAL A 279 7.71 11.50 -13.15
CA VAL A 279 7.17 12.86 -13.31
C VAL A 279 5.99 13.05 -12.36
N TYR A 280 6.12 14.02 -11.46
CA TYR A 280 5.10 14.38 -10.48
C TYR A 280 4.42 15.70 -10.87
N ALA A 281 3.11 15.78 -10.68
CA ALA A 281 2.37 17.03 -10.77
C ALA A 281 1.43 17.14 -9.58
N MET A 282 1.42 18.29 -8.90
CA MET A 282 0.59 18.53 -7.72
C MET A 282 -0.06 19.90 -7.81
N ASN A 283 -1.37 19.95 -7.59
CA ASN A 283 -2.15 21.18 -7.45
C ASN A 283 -2.83 21.12 -6.10
N LEU A 284 -2.39 21.96 -5.17
CA LEU A 284 -2.85 21.96 -3.79
C LEU A 284 -3.38 23.33 -3.39
N THR A 285 -4.43 23.30 -2.60
CA THR A 285 -5.03 24.45 -1.95
C THR A 285 -5.15 24.18 -0.46
N SER A 286 -5.01 25.21 0.36
CA SER A 286 -5.16 25.11 1.80
C SER A 286 -5.79 26.39 2.35
N THR A 287 -6.79 26.24 3.21
CA THR A 287 -7.39 27.40 3.91
C THR A 287 -6.48 27.86 5.06
N ALA A 288 -5.91 26.90 5.79
CA ALA A 288 -4.94 27.13 6.84
C ALA A 288 -3.83 26.07 6.76
N LEU A 289 -2.59 26.55 6.73
CA LEU A 289 -1.39 25.74 6.79
C LEU A 289 -0.50 26.21 7.93
N ASN A 290 -0.34 25.40 8.96
CA ASN A 290 0.53 25.68 10.08
C ASN A 290 1.81 24.85 9.99
N LEU A 291 2.85 25.41 9.36
CA LEU A 291 4.15 24.73 9.25
C LEU A 291 4.86 24.62 10.60
N ASP A 292 4.52 25.45 11.59
CA ASP A 292 5.14 25.39 12.92
C ASP A 292 4.64 24.17 13.69
N ALA A 293 3.33 23.91 13.63
CA ALA A 293 2.73 22.71 14.20
C ALA A 293 3.24 21.42 13.53
N LEU A 294 3.53 21.46 12.23
CA LEU A 294 4.02 20.30 11.47
C LEU A 294 5.52 20.06 11.61
N SER A 295 6.33 21.12 11.67
CA SER A 295 7.80 21.02 11.81
C SER A 295 8.26 20.85 13.25
N GLY A 296 7.38 21.14 14.21
CA GLY A 296 7.71 21.19 15.61
C GLY A 296 8.49 22.40 16.06
N TRP A 297 8.50 23.45 15.25
CA TRP A 297 9.15 24.70 15.59
C TRP A 297 8.43 25.38 16.76
N GLN A 298 9.20 25.77 17.78
CA GLN A 298 8.73 26.58 18.92
C GLN A 298 9.55 27.86 18.99
N SER A 299 8.89 28.99 19.23
CA SER A 299 9.59 30.25 19.52
C SER A 299 10.32 30.14 20.86
N SER A 300 11.60 30.50 20.90
CA SER A 300 12.46 30.50 22.09
C SER A 300 12.05 31.50 23.18
N SER A 301 10.84 32.07 23.09
CA SER A 301 10.39 33.26 23.81
C SER A 301 9.31 32.89 24.83
N GLY A 302 9.63 32.07 25.82
CA GLY A 302 8.70 31.72 26.88
C GLY A 302 9.26 30.72 27.88
N THR A 303 9.62 31.19 29.08
CA THR A 303 9.81 30.34 30.27
C THR A 303 8.52 29.63 30.62
N GLN A 304 8.37 28.35 30.24
CA GLN A 304 7.89 27.24 31.09
C GLN A 304 7.59 25.97 30.27
N GLN A 305 8.03 24.85 30.86
CA GLN A 305 7.73 23.44 30.56
C GLN A 305 8.18 22.93 29.18
N ALA A 306 9.44 22.46 29.17
CA ALA A 306 9.98 21.58 28.14
C ALA A 306 9.05 20.36 27.98
N VAL A 307 8.23 20.38 26.92
CA VAL A 307 7.67 19.16 26.37
C VAL A 307 8.85 18.44 25.73
N SER A 308 9.30 17.37 26.37
CA SER A 308 10.43 16.57 25.96
C SER A 308 10.21 16.02 24.55
N VAL A 309 10.91 16.60 23.56
CA VAL A 309 11.16 15.94 22.29
C VAL A 309 12.10 14.78 22.62
N THR A 310 11.65 13.55 22.44
CA THR A 310 12.50 12.36 22.57
C THR A 310 13.56 12.43 21.48
N ALA A 311 14.80 12.76 21.85
CA ALA A 311 15.92 12.73 20.92
C ALA A 311 16.24 11.29 20.54
N ALA A 312 16.43 11.02 19.25
CA ALA A 312 16.96 9.74 18.80
C ALA A 312 18.38 9.51 19.38
N PRO A 313 18.76 8.27 19.72
CA PRO A 313 20.11 7.94 20.15
C PRO A 313 21.05 8.25 19.01
N VAL A 314 22.14 8.93 19.35
CA VAL A 314 23.19 9.33 18.43
C VAL A 314 23.95 8.07 18.01
N ILE A 315 23.46 7.36 17.00
CA ILE A 315 24.29 6.44 16.23
C ILE A 315 25.17 7.33 15.36
N ALA A 316 26.48 7.12 15.38
CA ALA A 316 27.43 7.89 14.57
C ALA A 316 27.33 7.52 13.08
N ASN A 317 26.14 7.65 12.50
CA ASN A 317 25.97 7.78 11.07
C ASN A 317 26.08 9.27 10.76
N GLN A 318 26.92 9.57 9.78
CA GLN A 318 27.27 10.91 9.33
C GLN A 318 26.08 11.86 9.42
N ALA A 319 26.28 12.99 10.11
CA ALA A 319 25.35 14.11 10.05
C ALA A 319 24.94 14.30 8.59
N GLU A 320 23.64 14.18 8.30
CA GLU A 320 23.07 14.37 6.98
C GLU A 320 23.62 15.67 6.40
N ASP A 321 24.58 15.56 5.50
CA ASP A 321 25.19 16.73 4.89
C ASP A 321 24.08 17.41 4.08
N PRO A 322 23.72 18.68 4.32
CA PRO A 322 22.67 19.37 3.57
C PRO A 322 22.90 19.34 2.05
N GLN A 323 24.12 19.05 1.58
CA GLN A 323 24.40 18.78 0.17
C GLN A 323 23.85 17.43 -0.33
N GLN A 324 23.94 16.34 0.45
CA GLN A 324 23.33 15.05 0.10
C GLN A 324 21.79 15.13 0.03
N ASN A 325 21.18 15.96 0.87
CA ASN A 325 19.72 16.12 0.91
C ASN A 325 19.14 16.77 -0.38
N LEU A 326 19.96 17.44 -1.18
CA LEU A 326 19.53 18.06 -2.44
C LEU A 326 19.74 17.14 -3.66
N GLU A 327 20.51 16.05 -3.52
CA GLU A 327 20.71 15.09 -4.60
C GLU A 327 19.42 14.39 -5.00
N VAL A 328 18.51 14.16 -4.06
CA VAL A 328 17.19 13.55 -4.29
C VAL A 328 16.38 14.31 -5.35
N LEU A 329 16.61 15.63 -5.51
CA LEU A 329 15.93 16.44 -6.53
C LEU A 329 16.33 16.00 -7.96
N ARG A 330 17.41 15.25 -8.14
CA ARG A 330 17.89 14.77 -9.45
C ARG A 330 17.15 13.53 -9.95
N ASP A 331 16.49 12.81 -9.04
CA ASP A 331 15.85 11.52 -9.30
C ASP A 331 14.44 11.66 -9.86
N PHE A 332 13.91 12.88 -9.96
CA PHE A 332 12.56 13.12 -10.47
C PHE A 332 12.41 14.48 -11.17
N THR A 333 11.31 14.59 -11.90
CA THR A 333 10.76 15.88 -12.36
C THR A 333 9.46 16.15 -11.61
N ALA A 334 9.24 17.38 -11.14
CA ALA A 334 8.00 17.74 -10.46
C ALA A 334 7.48 19.12 -10.87
N GLN A 335 6.16 19.27 -10.85
CA GLN A 335 5.48 20.56 -10.87
C GLN A 335 4.59 20.68 -9.62
N LEU A 336 4.71 21.80 -8.91
CA LEU A 336 3.92 22.13 -7.74
C LEU A 336 3.22 23.48 -7.93
N ASN A 337 1.91 23.47 -7.84
CA ASN A 337 1.09 24.66 -7.66
C ASN A 337 0.45 24.59 -6.27
N LEU A 338 0.74 25.56 -5.41
CA LEU A 338 0.24 25.63 -4.05
C LEU A 338 -0.36 27.01 -3.79
N ASN A 339 -1.63 27.06 -3.38
CA ASN A 339 -2.26 28.27 -2.87
C ASN A 339 -2.68 28.05 -1.41
N VAL A 340 -2.37 29.01 -0.55
CA VAL A 340 -2.72 28.95 0.87
C VAL A 340 -3.37 30.28 1.28
N ASP A 341 -4.57 30.23 1.84
CA ASP A 341 -5.24 31.44 2.30
C ASP A 341 -4.53 32.04 3.52
N GLN A 342 -4.14 31.19 4.48
CA GLN A 342 -3.38 31.58 5.66
C GLN A 342 -2.25 30.58 5.96
N LEU A 343 -1.00 31.02 5.89
CA LEU A 343 0.19 30.25 6.26
C LEU A 343 0.76 30.77 7.58
N THR A 344 1.01 29.89 8.53
CA THR A 344 1.83 30.14 9.72
C THR A 344 3.20 29.50 9.53
N TYR A 345 4.26 30.33 9.55
CA TYR A 345 5.64 29.87 9.45
C TYR A 345 6.57 30.70 10.34
N ARG A 346 7.25 30.06 11.27
CA ARG A 346 8.13 30.64 12.29
C ARG A 346 7.48 31.80 13.04
N GLY A 347 6.22 31.63 13.43
CA GLY A 347 5.39 32.62 14.10
C GLY A 347 4.89 33.76 13.19
N MET A 348 5.23 33.75 11.91
CA MET A 348 4.74 34.73 10.93
C MET A 348 3.45 34.24 10.28
N ASN A 349 2.46 35.12 10.21
CA ASN A 349 1.21 34.88 9.47
C ASN A 349 1.31 35.51 8.08
N ILE A 350 1.31 34.67 7.05
CA ILE A 350 1.36 35.05 5.65
C ILE A 350 0.00 34.75 5.02
N ALA A 351 -0.71 35.79 4.59
CA ALA A 351 -2.00 35.64 3.90
C ALA A 351 -1.82 35.50 2.38
N HIS A 352 -2.74 34.79 1.74
CA HIS A 352 -2.80 34.60 0.28
C HIS A 352 -1.47 34.19 -0.35
N LEU A 353 -0.83 33.18 0.24
CA LEU A 353 0.38 32.61 -0.32
C LEU A 353 0.06 31.91 -1.66
N ALA A 354 0.79 32.25 -2.70
CA ALA A 354 0.77 31.50 -3.96
C ALA A 354 2.21 31.11 -4.33
N LEU A 355 2.42 29.81 -4.51
CA LEU A 355 3.69 29.21 -4.91
C LEU A 355 3.49 28.39 -6.19
N GLN A 356 4.33 28.65 -7.18
CA GLN A 356 4.46 27.83 -8.38
C GLN A 356 5.93 27.51 -8.57
N ALA A 357 6.25 26.22 -8.53
CA ALA A 357 7.62 25.75 -8.67
C ALA A 357 7.67 24.48 -9.51
N ASP A 358 8.76 24.29 -10.22
CA ASP A 358 9.08 23.04 -10.89
C ASP A 358 10.51 22.61 -10.55
N ASN A 359 10.72 21.30 -10.54
CA ASN A 359 12.04 20.68 -10.44
C ASN A 359 12.27 19.86 -11.71
N GLN A 360 13.37 20.13 -12.40
CA GLN A 360 13.80 19.37 -13.57
C GLN A 360 15.15 18.72 -13.25
N ARG A 361 15.12 17.55 -12.61
CA ARG A 361 16.30 16.75 -12.27
C ARG A 361 17.40 17.58 -11.57
N GLY A 362 17.02 18.32 -10.54
CA GLY A 362 17.93 19.14 -9.72
C GLY A 362 18.03 20.61 -10.15
N LEU A 363 17.38 20.99 -11.24
CA LEU A 363 17.11 22.40 -11.56
C LEU A 363 15.76 22.80 -10.97
N LEU A 364 15.78 23.38 -9.76
CA LEU A 364 14.59 23.91 -9.10
C LEU A 364 14.34 25.35 -9.59
N THR A 365 13.18 25.59 -10.20
CA THR A 365 12.74 26.91 -10.63
C THR A 365 11.48 27.31 -9.87
N VAL A 366 11.51 28.48 -9.23
CA VAL A 366 10.35 29.08 -8.58
C VAL A 366 9.82 30.16 -9.50
N HIS A 367 8.73 29.88 -10.21
CA HIS A 367 8.11 30.82 -11.15
C HIS A 367 7.43 31.97 -10.41
N THR A 368 6.65 31.64 -9.38
CA THR A 368 5.85 32.57 -8.60
C THR A 368 6.00 32.25 -7.13
N LEU A 369 6.30 33.26 -6.33
CA LEU A 369 6.14 33.23 -4.88
C LEU A 369 5.58 34.58 -4.43
N SER A 370 4.34 34.59 -3.96
CA SER A 370 3.69 35.80 -3.45
C SER A 370 2.92 35.54 -2.18
N GLY A 371 2.71 36.58 -1.38
CA GLY A 371 1.89 36.55 -0.17
C GLY A 371 1.83 37.92 0.50
N GLN A 372 1.07 38.03 1.57
CA GLN A 372 0.93 39.26 2.36
C GLN A 372 1.43 39.03 3.78
N LEU A 373 2.37 39.85 4.25
CA LEU A 373 2.96 39.75 5.57
C LEU A 373 2.94 41.13 6.24
N ALA A 374 2.37 41.23 7.44
CA ALA A 374 2.34 42.45 8.24
C ALA A 374 1.85 43.72 7.48
N GLY A 375 0.85 43.56 6.61
CA GLY A 375 0.30 44.65 5.79
C GLY A 375 1.09 44.99 4.51
N GLY A 376 2.24 44.35 4.29
CA GLY A 376 3.02 44.44 3.06
C GLY A 376 2.70 43.31 2.08
N THR A 377 2.87 43.56 0.77
CA THR A 377 2.78 42.52 -0.26
C THR A 377 4.18 42.05 -0.65
N LEU A 378 4.45 40.77 -0.45
CA LEU A 378 5.64 40.08 -0.94
C LEU A 378 5.32 39.53 -2.34
N ARG A 379 6.11 39.93 -3.34
CA ARG A 379 6.08 39.34 -4.68
C ARG A 379 7.49 39.06 -5.14
N TYR A 380 7.76 37.80 -5.39
CA TYR A 380 9.02 37.32 -5.94
C TYR A 380 8.73 36.56 -7.23
N ARG A 381 9.51 36.84 -8.28
CA ARG A 381 9.33 36.27 -9.61
C ARG A 381 10.66 35.71 -10.10
N VAL A 382 10.66 34.42 -10.41
CA VAL A 382 11.74 33.67 -11.06
C VAL A 382 13.07 33.66 -10.29
N ARG A 383 13.33 32.56 -9.58
CA ARG A 383 14.69 32.13 -9.19
C ARG A 383 14.90 30.71 -9.67
N TRP A 384 16.07 30.44 -10.21
CA TRP A 384 16.53 29.08 -10.48
C TRP A 384 17.68 28.77 -9.51
N MET A 385 17.69 27.54 -9.00
CA MET A 385 18.77 26.99 -8.21
C MET A 385 19.15 25.66 -8.86
N ARG A 386 20.43 25.52 -9.22
CA ARG A 386 20.96 24.27 -9.76
C ARG A 386 21.73 23.57 -8.65
N VAL A 387 21.32 22.36 -8.31
CA VAL A 387 22.12 21.47 -7.46
C VAL A 387 23.37 21.09 -8.27
N ALA A 388 24.56 21.41 -7.75
CA ALA A 388 25.81 21.09 -8.42
C ALA A 388 25.95 19.56 -8.54
N ALA A 389 26.41 19.07 -9.69
CA ALA A 389 26.83 17.69 -9.81
C ALA A 389 28.22 17.58 -9.19
N ASP A 390 28.38 16.72 -8.19
CA ASP A 390 29.72 16.26 -7.81
C ASP A 390 30.34 15.60 -9.05
N ARG A 391 31.58 16.00 -9.34
CA ARG A 391 32.35 15.57 -10.52
C ARG A 391 33.05 14.25 -10.28
#